data_AF-A0A7R9VIZ3-F1
#
_entry.id   AF-A0A7R9VIZ3-F1
#
_cell.length_a   1.000
_cell.length_b   1.000
_cell.length_c   1.000
_cell.angle_alpha   90.00
_cell.angle_beta   90.00
_cell.angle_gamma   90.00
#
_symmetry.space_group_name_H-M   'P 1'
#
loop_
_entity.id
_entity.type
_entity.pdbx_description
1 polymer ?
#
loop_
_entity_poly.entity_id
_entity_poly.type
_entity_poly.pdbx_seq_one_letter_code
_entity_poly.pdbx_strand_id
1 'polypeptide(L)'
;WNRLLATPIARQMLWSQLVIDFGHELVTAIHMPLIWSNERPNSEEYTTAFHRISLSSSRVIDFIMSRQDSLRSLVMSNSEGFWGDEGEYLNLTGKHNFQASHLGFVVGQLRDTLQEVRLYNCNDLLNADQGVWSLVARCPNMRVLAVEGLNCRVLTQQAGELSGLSKLTHLSLIGEEHTGQWIIGLDAIPPSWARLTSLESLELRGHHLLDALPPWL
;
A
#
# COMPACT_ATOMS: atom_id res chain seq x y z
N TRP A 1 -23.33 2.11 -22.72
CA TRP A 1 -22.20 2.01 -21.79
C TRP A 1 -22.62 2.10 -20.33
N ASN A 2 -23.20 3.20 -19.82
CA ASN A 2 -23.59 3.30 -18.40
C ASN A 2 -24.49 2.16 -17.88
N ARG A 3 -25.50 1.71 -18.65
CA ARG A 3 -26.34 0.55 -18.27
C ARG A 3 -25.55 -0.76 -18.17
N LEU A 4 -24.52 -0.94 -19.00
CA LEU A 4 -23.68 -2.13 -19.02
C LEU A 4 -22.70 -2.12 -17.82
N LEU A 5 -22.11 -0.96 -17.53
CA LEU A 5 -21.24 -0.74 -16.35
C LEU A 5 -22.00 -0.80 -15.02
N ALA A 6 -23.32 -0.55 -15.04
CA ALA A 6 -24.17 -0.64 -13.85
C ALA A 6 -24.55 -2.09 -13.48
N THR A 7 -24.29 -3.07 -14.35
CA THR A 7 -24.62 -4.48 -14.05
C THR A 7 -23.78 -5.03 -12.90
N PRO A 8 -24.31 -5.96 -12.08
CA PRO A 8 -23.55 -6.56 -10.98
C PRO A 8 -22.25 -7.24 -11.44
N ILE A 9 -22.29 -7.92 -12.60
CA ILE A 9 -21.12 -8.58 -13.19
C ILE A 9 -20.05 -7.55 -13.57
N ALA A 10 -20.44 -6.46 -14.26
CA ALA A 10 -19.48 -5.43 -14.60
C ALA A 10 -18.89 -4.76 -13.36
N ARG A 11 -19.70 -4.48 -12.33
CA ARG A 11 -19.19 -3.95 -11.05
C ARG A 11 -18.20 -4.91 -10.39
N GLN A 12 -18.50 -6.21 -10.38
CA GLN A 12 -17.61 -7.20 -9.81
C GLN A 12 -16.27 -7.28 -10.55
N MET A 13 -16.28 -7.21 -11.88
CA MET A 13 -15.06 -7.25 -12.69
C MET A 13 -14.27 -5.95 -12.62
N LEU A 14 -14.94 -4.80 -12.60
CA LEU A 14 -14.28 -3.48 -12.59
C LEU A 14 -13.68 -3.15 -11.23
N TRP A 15 -14.28 -3.64 -10.16
CA TRP A 15 -13.89 -3.31 -8.78
C TRP A 15 -13.24 -4.48 -8.04
N SER A 16 -12.83 -5.53 -8.74
CA SER A 16 -12.05 -6.61 -8.13
C SER A 16 -10.68 -6.13 -7.66
N GLN A 17 -10.15 -5.09 -8.29
CA GLN A 17 -8.90 -4.43 -7.93
C GLN A 17 -9.16 -2.94 -7.72
N LEU A 18 -8.57 -2.38 -6.68
CA LEU A 18 -8.59 -0.96 -6.39
C LEU A 18 -7.17 -0.47 -6.19
N VAL A 19 -6.83 0.62 -6.87
CA VAL A 19 -5.54 1.31 -6.73
C VAL A 19 -5.81 2.69 -6.14
N ILE A 20 -5.10 3.03 -5.06
CA ILE A 20 -5.13 4.34 -4.43
C ILE A 20 -3.71 4.88 -4.43
N ASP A 21 -3.44 5.82 -5.33
CA ASP A 21 -2.17 6.53 -5.37
C ASP A 21 -2.35 7.92 -4.75
N PHE A 22 -1.81 8.12 -3.55
CA PHE A 22 -2.02 9.35 -2.79
C PHE A 22 -1.42 10.57 -3.50
N GLY A 23 -0.27 10.40 -4.16
CA GLY A 23 0.38 11.45 -4.93
C GLY A 23 -0.45 11.84 -6.15
N HIS A 24 -0.86 10.85 -6.93
CA HIS A 24 -1.67 11.07 -8.13
C HIS A 24 -3.02 11.71 -7.80
N GLU A 25 -3.69 11.31 -6.72
CA GLU A 25 -4.98 11.89 -6.32
C GLU A 25 -4.85 13.37 -5.97
N LEU A 26 -3.78 13.76 -5.26
CA LEU A 26 -3.52 15.16 -4.91
C LEU A 26 -3.18 16.01 -6.14
N VAL A 27 -2.29 15.50 -7.01
CA VAL A 27 -1.90 16.15 -8.27
C VAL A 27 -3.11 16.33 -9.18
N THR A 28 -3.90 15.27 -9.36
CA THR A 28 -5.11 15.30 -10.18
C THR A 28 -6.09 16.34 -9.66
N ALA A 29 -6.28 16.43 -8.34
CA ALA A 29 -7.21 17.39 -7.78
C ALA A 29 -6.74 18.86 -7.88
N ILE A 30 -5.45 19.12 -8.11
CA ILE A 30 -4.92 20.45 -8.50
C ILE A 30 -5.19 20.75 -9.97
N HIS A 31 -5.09 19.74 -10.84
CA HIS A 31 -5.31 19.89 -12.28
C HIS A 31 -6.78 19.76 -12.72
N MET A 32 -7.65 19.20 -11.88
CA MET A 32 -9.08 19.01 -12.14
C MET A 32 -10.03 19.92 -11.33
N PRO A 33 -9.78 21.22 -11.11
CA PRO A 33 -10.77 22.08 -10.46
C PRO A 33 -11.87 22.48 -11.46
N LEU A 34 -12.70 21.52 -11.92
CA LEU A 34 -14.02 21.67 -12.57
C LEU A 34 -14.24 22.83 -13.58
N ILE A 35 -13.18 23.36 -14.16
CA ILE A 35 -13.16 24.27 -15.29
C ILE A 35 -12.22 23.59 -16.26
N TRP A 36 -12.73 23.23 -17.43
CA TRP A 36 -11.90 22.73 -18.54
C TRP A 36 -10.97 23.85 -19.01
N SER A 37 -9.93 24.13 -18.23
CA SER A 37 -8.79 24.93 -18.64
C SER A 37 -7.82 24.00 -19.33
N ASN A 38 -7.48 24.31 -20.58
CA ASN A 38 -6.40 23.63 -21.29
C ASN A 38 -5.01 24.16 -20.85
N GLU A 39 -4.98 25.16 -19.97
CA GLU A 39 -3.75 25.74 -19.44
C GLU A 39 -3.37 25.02 -18.15
N ARG A 40 -2.18 24.40 -18.14
CA ARG A 40 -1.59 23.85 -16.92
C ARG A 40 -1.27 25.00 -15.97
N PRO A 41 -1.52 24.84 -14.66
CA PRO A 41 -1.10 25.83 -13.67
C PRO A 41 0.41 26.04 -13.77
N ASN A 42 0.85 27.29 -13.61
CA ASN A 42 2.28 27.58 -13.51
C ASN A 42 2.83 27.08 -12.15
N SER A 43 4.16 27.12 -11.96
CA SER A 43 4.80 26.57 -10.76
C SER A 43 4.33 27.23 -9.44
N GLU A 44 4.02 28.53 -9.45
CA GLU A 44 3.54 29.27 -8.27
C GLU A 44 2.08 28.91 -7.94
N GLU A 45 1.23 28.81 -8.96
CA GLU A 45 -0.16 28.36 -8.85
C GLU A 45 -0.23 26.92 -8.35
N TYR A 46 0.58 26.03 -8.93
CA TYR A 46 0.68 24.63 -8.51
C TYR A 46 1.10 24.54 -7.05
N THR A 47 2.18 25.23 -6.66
CA THR A 47 2.66 25.24 -5.27
C THR A 47 1.58 25.74 -4.31
N THR A 48 0.90 26.83 -4.67
CA THR A 48 -0.19 27.39 -3.87
C THR A 48 -1.38 26.43 -3.73
N ALA A 49 -1.80 25.79 -4.82
CA ALA A 49 -2.88 24.81 -4.83
C ALA A 49 -2.51 23.55 -4.04
N PHE A 50 -1.29 23.05 -4.25
CA PHE A 50 -0.73 21.91 -3.53
C PHE A 50 -0.69 22.18 -2.03
N HIS A 51 -0.35 23.39 -1.58
CA HIS A 51 -0.41 23.77 -0.17
C HIS A 51 -1.82 23.71 0.44
N ARG A 52 -2.87 23.96 -0.34
CA ARG A 52 -4.26 24.03 0.12
C ARG A 52 -4.98 22.69 0.10
N ILE A 53 -4.53 21.77 -0.75
CA ILE A 53 -5.23 20.51 -0.97
C ILE A 53 -4.78 19.45 0.03
N SER A 54 -5.75 18.63 0.47
CA SER A 54 -5.49 17.45 1.27
C SER A 54 -6.48 16.34 0.95
N LEU A 55 -6.03 15.10 1.08
CA LEU A 55 -6.83 13.90 0.90
C LEU A 55 -7.41 13.45 2.24
N SER A 56 -8.73 13.37 2.31
CA SER A 56 -9.45 12.99 3.51
C SER A 56 -9.56 11.46 3.65
N SER A 57 -9.20 10.94 4.82
CA SER A 57 -9.27 9.51 5.14
C SER A 57 -10.69 8.98 5.06
N SER A 58 -11.70 9.74 5.49
CA SER A 58 -13.09 9.33 5.39
C SER A 58 -13.52 9.15 3.94
N ARG A 59 -13.12 10.05 3.03
CA ARG A 59 -13.39 9.90 1.60
C ARG A 59 -12.75 8.65 1.02
N VAL A 60 -11.50 8.37 1.39
CA VAL A 60 -10.79 7.15 0.96
C VAL A 60 -11.51 5.91 1.48
N ILE A 61 -11.88 5.88 2.76
CA ILE A 61 -12.59 4.75 3.37
C ILE A 61 -13.95 4.57 2.73
N ASP A 62 -14.77 5.62 2.59
CA ASP A 62 -16.09 5.55 1.96
C ASP A 62 -16.00 5.03 0.52
N PHE A 63 -14.97 5.45 -0.21
CA PHE A 63 -14.69 4.98 -1.56
C PHE A 63 -14.35 3.47 -1.59
N ILE A 64 -13.53 2.98 -0.67
CA ILE A 64 -13.22 1.54 -0.56
C ILE A 64 -14.45 0.75 -0.11
N MET A 65 -15.13 1.20 0.94
CA MET A 65 -16.26 0.49 1.57
C MET A 65 -17.47 0.39 0.65
N SER A 66 -17.71 1.38 -0.22
CA SER A 66 -18.75 1.29 -1.25
C SER A 66 -18.47 0.22 -2.32
N ARG A 67 -17.31 -0.45 -2.30
CA ARG A 67 -16.89 -1.52 -3.23
C ARG A 67 -16.51 -2.83 -2.52
N GLN A 68 -16.69 -2.92 -1.20
CA GLN A 68 -16.17 -4.01 -0.37
C GLN A 68 -16.59 -5.42 -0.84
N ASP A 69 -17.81 -5.58 -1.34
CA ASP A 69 -18.36 -6.88 -1.74
C ASP A 69 -17.60 -7.50 -2.93
N SER A 70 -17.08 -6.64 -3.81
CA SER A 70 -16.39 -7.03 -5.05
C SER A 70 -14.88 -7.00 -4.94
N LEU A 71 -14.34 -6.22 -3.99
CA LEU A 71 -12.91 -5.99 -3.87
C LEU A 71 -12.16 -7.25 -3.46
N ARG A 72 -11.06 -7.55 -4.16
CA ARG A 72 -10.16 -8.69 -3.92
C ARG A 72 -8.69 -8.27 -3.86
N SER A 73 -8.30 -7.23 -4.59
CA SER A 73 -6.94 -6.67 -4.59
C SER A 73 -6.98 -5.19 -4.20
N LEU A 74 -6.22 -4.83 -3.17
CA LEU A 74 -6.03 -3.46 -2.73
C LEU A 74 -4.57 -3.06 -2.94
N VAL A 75 -4.35 -2.04 -3.77
CA VAL A 75 -3.05 -1.44 -4.01
C VAL A 75 -3.07 -0.02 -3.46
N MET A 76 -2.09 0.31 -2.64
CA MET A 76 -1.88 1.68 -2.15
C MET A 76 -0.45 2.10 -2.45
N SER A 77 -0.27 3.32 -2.96
CA SER A 77 1.04 3.84 -3.33
C SER A 77 1.26 5.27 -2.88
N ASN A 78 2.53 5.58 -2.59
CA ASN A 78 3.05 6.94 -2.45
C ASN A 78 2.35 7.76 -1.36
N SER A 79 2.02 7.16 -0.20
CA SER A 79 1.43 7.94 0.91
C SER A 79 2.41 8.95 1.49
N GLU A 80 3.71 8.64 1.50
CA GLU A 80 4.73 9.54 2.08
C GLU A 80 5.20 10.62 1.10
N GLY A 81 5.10 10.34 -0.20
CA GLY A 81 5.71 11.13 -1.25
C GLY A 81 5.91 10.35 -2.53
N PHE A 82 6.28 11.08 -3.59
CA PHE A 82 6.63 10.50 -4.87
C PHE A 82 7.69 11.37 -5.57
N TRP A 83 8.42 10.78 -6.50
CA TRP A 83 9.35 11.50 -7.36
C TRP A 83 8.59 12.08 -8.55
N GLY A 84 8.70 13.40 -8.73
CA GLY A 84 8.16 14.11 -9.89
C GLY A 84 8.96 13.84 -11.16
N ASP A 85 8.41 14.28 -12.30
CA ASP A 85 9.02 14.09 -13.62
C ASP A 85 10.36 14.84 -13.76
N GLU A 86 10.61 15.89 -12.97
CA GLU A 86 11.86 16.66 -12.98
C GLU A 86 12.89 16.09 -11.98
N GLY A 87 12.59 14.96 -11.35
CA GLY A 87 13.46 14.28 -10.38
C GLY A 87 13.43 14.90 -8.98
N GLU A 88 12.49 15.79 -8.70
CA GLU A 88 12.24 16.34 -7.38
C GLU A 88 11.37 15.39 -6.54
N TYR A 89 11.69 15.24 -5.26
CA TYR A 89 10.84 14.49 -4.34
C TYR A 89 9.73 15.39 -3.78
N LEU A 90 8.48 15.04 -4.08
CA LEU A 90 7.29 15.72 -3.55
C LEU A 90 6.81 15.02 -2.28
N ASN A 91 7.08 15.63 -1.14
CA ASN A 91 6.69 15.11 0.17
C ASN A 91 5.18 15.33 0.44
N LEU A 92 4.48 14.27 0.84
CA LEU A 92 3.05 14.28 1.19
C LEU A 92 2.76 14.34 2.69
N THR A 93 3.77 14.50 3.54
CA THR A 93 3.60 14.66 4.98
C THR A 93 2.59 15.78 5.27
N GLY A 94 1.49 15.44 5.97
CA GLY A 94 0.41 16.36 6.30
C GLY A 94 -0.57 16.67 5.15
N LYS A 95 -0.40 16.03 3.98
CA LYS A 95 -1.33 16.15 2.83
C LYS A 95 -2.48 15.15 2.86
N HIS A 96 -2.42 14.16 3.74
CA HIS A 96 -3.56 13.33 4.05
C HIS A 96 -3.59 13.04 5.55
N ASN A 97 -4.76 12.61 6.02
CA ASN A 97 -4.94 12.11 7.38
C ASN A 97 -5.26 10.60 7.41
N PHE A 98 -5.03 9.89 6.31
CA PHE A 98 -5.05 8.43 6.29
C PHE A 98 -3.82 7.90 7.05
N GLN A 99 -4.01 6.94 7.95
CA GLN A 99 -2.99 6.47 8.91
C GLN A 99 -3.04 4.94 8.97
N ALA A 100 -2.06 4.31 9.60
CA ALA A 100 -2.01 2.85 9.78
C ALA A 100 -3.30 2.28 10.42
N SER A 101 -3.95 2.99 11.35
CA SER A 101 -5.22 2.58 11.96
C SER A 101 -6.37 2.53 10.96
N HIS A 102 -6.39 3.45 10.00
CA HIS A 102 -7.37 3.46 8.90
C HIS A 102 -7.10 2.30 7.93
N LEU A 103 -5.84 2.01 7.61
CA LEU A 103 -5.47 0.83 6.83
C LEU A 103 -5.90 -0.45 7.54
N GLY A 104 -5.61 -0.56 8.83
CA GLY A 104 -6.02 -1.69 9.67
C GLY A 104 -7.54 -1.87 9.71
N PHE A 105 -8.31 -0.78 9.82
CA PHE A 105 -9.76 -0.82 9.70
C PHE A 105 -10.21 -1.36 8.35
N VAL A 106 -9.69 -0.83 7.25
CA VAL A 106 -10.02 -1.27 5.88
C VAL A 106 -9.71 -2.75 5.68
N VAL A 107 -8.50 -3.19 6.04
CA VAL A 107 -8.09 -4.60 5.95
C VAL A 107 -9.01 -5.48 6.80
N GLY A 108 -9.36 -5.02 8.00
CA GLY A 108 -10.29 -5.73 8.89
C GLY A 108 -11.70 -5.90 8.29
N GLN A 109 -12.23 -4.87 7.62
CA GLN A 109 -13.53 -4.95 6.94
C GLN A 109 -13.48 -5.86 5.70
N LEU A 110 -12.35 -5.87 4.98
CA LEU A 110 -12.17 -6.65 3.77
C LEU A 110 -11.63 -8.07 4.03
N ARG A 111 -11.45 -8.47 5.30
CA ARG A 111 -10.70 -9.68 5.66
C ARG A 111 -11.12 -10.95 4.92
N ASP A 112 -12.42 -11.12 4.67
CA ASP A 112 -12.97 -12.34 4.09
C ASP A 112 -12.94 -12.32 2.56
N THR A 113 -12.79 -11.13 1.95
CA THR A 113 -12.77 -10.95 0.49
C THR A 113 -11.36 -10.73 -0.05
N LEU A 114 -10.48 -10.11 0.73
CA LEU A 114 -9.15 -9.69 0.30
C LEU A 114 -8.25 -10.90 0.00
N GLN A 115 -7.65 -10.87 -1.19
CA GLN A 115 -6.72 -11.87 -1.71
C GLN A 115 -5.35 -11.26 -1.99
N GLU A 116 -5.30 -9.95 -2.16
CA GLU A 116 -4.07 -9.24 -2.49
C GLU A 116 -4.00 -7.89 -1.80
N VAL A 117 -2.84 -7.62 -1.20
CA VAL A 117 -2.47 -6.30 -0.69
C VAL A 117 -1.11 -5.95 -1.26
N ARG A 118 -1.01 -4.77 -1.88
CA ARG A 118 0.25 -4.20 -2.34
C ARG A 118 0.41 -2.79 -1.79
N LEU A 119 1.55 -2.53 -1.17
CA LEU A 119 1.91 -1.25 -0.59
C LEU A 119 3.23 -0.80 -1.20
N TYR A 120 3.23 0.37 -1.85
CA TYR A 120 4.39 0.94 -2.52
C TYR A 120 4.73 2.29 -1.90
N ASN A 121 5.90 2.47 -1.30
CA ASN A 121 6.29 3.73 -0.65
C ASN A 121 5.25 4.21 0.39
N CYS A 122 4.84 3.30 1.27
CA CYS A 122 3.80 3.52 2.27
C CYS A 122 4.28 3.24 3.71
N ASN A 123 5.51 3.66 4.06
CA ASN A 123 6.12 3.30 5.34
C ASN A 123 5.39 3.93 6.54
N ASP A 124 4.77 5.10 6.37
CA ASP A 124 3.89 5.74 7.35
C ASP A 124 2.67 4.87 7.72
N LEU A 125 2.19 4.04 6.79
CA LEU A 125 1.07 3.10 7.00
C LEU A 125 1.51 1.78 7.62
N LEU A 126 2.82 1.49 7.61
CA LEU A 126 3.41 0.23 8.09
C LEU A 126 4.03 0.34 9.48
N ASN A 127 3.91 1.52 10.11
CA ASN A 127 4.55 1.80 11.37
C ASN A 127 4.21 0.74 12.43
N ALA A 128 5.27 0.27 13.10
CA ALA A 128 5.37 -0.94 13.88
C ALA A 128 4.31 -1.09 14.99
N ASP A 129 3.88 0.03 15.57
CA ASP A 129 3.05 0.04 16.77
C ASP A 129 1.57 -0.23 16.51
N GLN A 130 1.13 -0.24 15.24
CA GLN A 130 -0.30 -0.32 14.90
C GLN A 130 -0.77 -1.69 14.40
N GLY A 131 0.11 -2.70 14.39
CA GLY A 131 -0.26 -4.11 14.20
C GLY A 131 -0.83 -4.46 12.83
N VAL A 132 -0.51 -3.69 11.78
CA VAL A 132 -1.05 -3.92 10.42
C VAL A 132 -0.69 -5.31 9.89
N TRP A 133 0.53 -5.80 10.21
CA TRP A 133 1.00 -7.14 9.90
C TRP A 133 0.07 -8.22 10.48
N SER A 134 -0.31 -8.08 11.76
CA SER A 134 -1.21 -8.99 12.46
C SER A 134 -2.62 -9.00 11.85
N LEU A 135 -3.08 -7.87 11.33
CA LEU A 135 -4.40 -7.74 10.70
C LEU A 135 -4.40 -8.36 9.31
N VAL A 136 -3.37 -8.08 8.51
CA VAL A 136 -3.15 -8.72 7.21
C VAL A 136 -3.07 -10.24 7.38
N ALA A 137 -2.33 -10.72 8.39
CA ALA A 137 -2.20 -12.14 8.72
C ALA A 137 -3.53 -12.85 9.06
N ARG A 138 -4.61 -12.09 9.34
CA ARG A 138 -5.96 -12.61 9.63
C ARG A 138 -6.87 -12.66 8.40
N CYS A 139 -6.36 -12.35 7.21
CA CYS A 139 -7.08 -12.48 5.94
C CYS A 139 -6.94 -13.90 5.40
N PRO A 140 -7.91 -14.81 5.62
CA PRO A 140 -7.77 -16.25 5.31
C PRO A 140 -7.66 -16.56 3.80
N ASN A 141 -7.94 -15.57 2.94
CA ASN A 141 -7.90 -15.71 1.49
C ASN A 141 -6.72 -14.99 0.85
N MET A 142 -5.81 -14.42 1.66
CA MET A 142 -4.62 -13.74 1.15
C MET A 142 -3.73 -14.70 0.35
N ARG A 143 -3.37 -14.27 -0.86
CA ARG A 143 -2.49 -14.96 -1.81
C ARG A 143 -1.25 -14.14 -2.13
N VAL A 144 -1.41 -12.82 -2.16
CA VAL A 144 -0.34 -11.89 -2.54
C VAL A 144 -0.21 -10.82 -1.48
N LEU A 145 0.98 -10.73 -0.88
CA LEU A 145 1.36 -9.60 -0.05
C LEU A 145 2.65 -9.01 -0.63
N ALA A 146 2.58 -7.78 -1.11
CA ALA A 146 3.74 -7.05 -1.59
C ALA A 146 3.89 -5.75 -0.81
N VAL A 147 5.09 -5.49 -0.30
CA VAL A 147 5.44 -4.26 0.38
C VAL A 147 6.78 -3.81 -0.17
N GLU A 148 6.76 -2.76 -0.98
CA GLU A 148 7.90 -2.29 -1.75
C GLU A 148 8.22 -0.84 -1.41
N GLY A 149 9.48 -0.45 -1.56
CA GLY A 149 9.93 0.86 -1.12
C GLY A 149 10.06 0.95 0.40
N LEU A 150 10.38 -0.17 1.07
CA LEU A 150 10.57 -0.18 2.51
C LEU A 150 11.80 0.67 2.88
N ASN A 151 11.58 1.73 3.64
CA ASN A 151 12.61 2.58 4.25
C ASN A 151 12.60 2.50 5.79
N CYS A 152 11.75 1.65 6.36
CA CYS A 152 11.67 1.40 7.80
C CYS A 152 12.22 0.01 8.18
N ARG A 153 12.51 -0.20 9.46
CA ARG A 153 12.85 -1.51 10.01
C ARG A 153 11.58 -2.34 10.18
N VAL A 154 11.58 -3.57 9.66
CA VAL A 154 10.54 -4.58 9.92
C VAL A 154 11.12 -5.62 10.87
N LEU A 155 10.56 -5.72 12.07
CA LEU A 155 11.05 -6.67 13.07
C LEU A 155 10.64 -8.09 12.71
N THR A 156 11.53 -9.06 12.95
CA THR A 156 11.29 -10.49 12.74
C THR A 156 9.99 -10.95 13.41
N GLN A 157 9.67 -10.43 14.59
CA GLN A 157 8.42 -10.75 15.29
C GLN A 157 7.18 -10.33 14.49
N GLN A 158 7.20 -9.14 13.88
CA GLN A 158 6.08 -8.60 13.11
C GLN A 158 5.92 -9.36 11.79
N ALA A 159 7.02 -9.54 11.07
CA ALA A 159 7.06 -10.35 9.87
C ALA A 159 6.59 -11.80 10.17
N GLY A 160 6.93 -12.33 11.35
CA GLY A 160 6.54 -13.66 11.80
C GLY A 160 5.02 -13.85 11.95
N GLU A 161 4.25 -12.77 12.14
CA GLU A 161 2.78 -12.80 12.18
C GLU A 161 2.18 -13.30 10.85
N LEU A 162 2.87 -13.05 9.73
CA LEU A 162 2.44 -13.48 8.39
C LEU A 162 2.39 -15.01 8.23
N SER A 163 3.00 -15.77 9.15
CA SER A 163 2.95 -17.24 9.15
C SER A 163 1.53 -17.82 9.24
N GLY A 164 0.52 -17.02 9.61
CA GLY A 164 -0.90 -17.40 9.57
C GLY A 164 -1.50 -17.49 8.16
N LEU A 165 -0.83 -16.95 7.14
CA LEU A 165 -1.34 -16.88 5.77
C LEU A 165 -1.10 -18.18 4.99
N SER A 166 -1.83 -19.24 5.33
CA SER A 166 -1.64 -20.58 4.75
C SER A 166 -1.87 -20.68 3.24
N LYS A 167 -2.56 -19.70 2.64
CA LYS A 167 -2.81 -19.62 1.18
C LYS A 167 -1.90 -18.63 0.45
N LEU A 168 -0.94 -18.02 1.14
CA LEU A 168 -0.02 -17.06 0.54
C LEU A 168 0.85 -17.76 -0.49
N THR A 169 0.81 -17.29 -1.72
CA THR A 169 1.61 -17.81 -2.85
C THR A 169 2.74 -16.87 -3.23
N HIS A 170 2.58 -15.55 -2.98
CA HIS A 170 3.61 -14.56 -3.25
C HIS A 170 3.78 -13.62 -2.05
N LEU A 171 5.02 -13.53 -1.57
CA LEU A 171 5.45 -12.59 -0.54
C LEU A 171 6.61 -11.76 -1.09
N SER A 172 6.40 -10.46 -1.20
CA SER A 172 7.43 -9.49 -1.58
C SER A 172 7.59 -8.48 -0.47
N LEU A 173 8.79 -8.41 0.11
CA LEU A 173 9.23 -7.33 0.98
C LEU A 173 10.50 -6.77 0.34
N ILE A 174 10.40 -5.57 -0.25
CA ILE A 174 11.51 -4.96 -0.98
C ILE A 174 11.85 -3.63 -0.31
N GLY A 175 13.08 -3.55 0.19
CA GLY A 175 13.68 -2.31 0.66
C GLY A 175 14.18 -1.44 -0.48
N GLU A 176 14.22 -0.13 -0.23
CA GLU A 176 14.83 0.86 -1.11
C GLU A 176 16.05 1.48 -0.43
N GLU A 177 17.19 1.48 -1.14
CA GLU A 177 18.45 2.04 -0.65
C GLU A 177 18.33 3.57 -0.57
N HIS A 178 17.98 4.08 0.60
CA HIS A 178 18.00 5.51 0.87
C HIS A 178 19.39 5.92 1.37
N THR A 179 19.98 6.91 0.71
CA THR A 179 21.32 7.43 1.01
C THR A 179 21.44 7.84 2.48
N GLY A 180 22.17 7.05 3.27
CA GLY A 180 22.69 7.45 4.58
C GLY A 180 22.07 6.79 5.82
N GLN A 181 21.05 5.94 5.72
CA GLN A 181 20.49 5.22 6.88
C GLN A 181 20.77 3.71 6.82
N TRP A 182 21.40 3.20 7.87
CA TRP A 182 21.99 1.85 7.92
C TRP A 182 21.07 0.75 8.48
N ILE A 183 19.81 1.07 8.86
CA ILE A 183 18.91 0.12 9.53
C ILE A 183 17.54 0.13 8.85
N ILE A 184 17.49 -0.43 7.65
CA ILE A 184 16.28 -0.53 6.83
C ILE A 184 16.01 -2.00 6.50
N GLY A 185 14.74 -2.36 6.46
CA GLY A 185 14.28 -3.66 6.00
C GLY A 185 14.09 -4.70 7.09
N LEU A 186 13.93 -5.94 6.66
CA LEU A 186 13.71 -7.10 7.52
C LEU A 186 15.02 -7.46 8.26
N ASP A 187 14.97 -7.60 9.59
CA ASP A 187 16.16 -7.90 10.38
C ASP A 187 16.54 -9.38 10.45
N ALA A 188 15.58 -10.29 10.31
CA ALA A 188 15.84 -11.71 10.02
C ALA A 188 14.60 -12.35 9.37
N ILE A 189 14.81 -13.41 8.60
CA ILE A 189 13.71 -14.22 8.06
C ILE A 189 13.06 -15.02 9.21
N PRO A 190 11.77 -14.81 9.53
CA PRO A 190 11.13 -15.48 10.66
C PRO A 190 11.10 -17.01 10.47
N PRO A 191 11.54 -17.81 11.46
CA PRO A 191 11.45 -19.28 11.37
C PRO A 191 10.01 -19.79 11.18
N SER A 192 9.01 -19.02 11.61
CA SER A 192 7.59 -19.34 11.43
C SER A 192 7.16 -19.35 9.97
N TRP A 193 7.89 -18.71 9.06
CA TRP A 193 7.61 -18.73 7.62
C TRP A 193 7.80 -20.11 6.99
N ALA A 194 8.48 -21.05 7.65
CA ALA A 194 8.48 -22.46 7.26
C ALA A 194 7.05 -23.07 7.19
N ARG A 195 6.04 -22.40 7.77
CA ARG A 195 4.62 -22.78 7.70
C ARG A 195 3.90 -22.27 6.44
N LEU A 196 4.52 -21.38 5.67
CA LEU A 196 3.97 -20.86 4.41
C LEU A 196 4.12 -21.90 3.29
N THR A 197 3.51 -23.07 3.46
CA THR A 197 3.69 -24.22 2.59
C THR A 197 3.13 -24.04 1.17
N SER A 198 2.32 -23.01 0.96
CA SER A 198 1.79 -22.63 -0.36
C SER A 198 2.63 -21.55 -1.05
N LEU A 199 3.72 -21.08 -0.43
CA LEU A 199 4.54 -19.99 -0.97
C LEU A 199 5.32 -20.48 -2.20
N GLU A 200 5.08 -19.81 -3.32
CA GLU A 200 5.72 -20.12 -4.62
C GLU A 200 6.79 -19.08 -4.97
N SER A 201 6.67 -17.86 -4.43
CA SER A 201 7.56 -16.75 -4.71
C SER A 201 7.84 -15.94 -3.44
N LEU A 202 9.12 -15.78 -3.12
CA LEU A 202 9.62 -14.96 -2.02
C LEU A 202 10.64 -13.96 -2.56
N GLU A 203 10.35 -12.67 -2.41
CA GLU A 203 11.24 -11.58 -2.81
C GLU A 203 11.64 -10.75 -1.59
N LEU A 204 12.95 -10.69 -1.30
CA LEU A 204 13.54 -10.07 -0.10
C LEU A 204 14.71 -9.15 -0.45
N ARG A 205 14.55 -8.31 -1.47
CA ARG A 205 15.62 -7.41 -1.95
C ARG A 205 15.74 -6.18 -1.06
N GLY A 206 16.93 -5.57 -1.00
CA GLY A 206 17.13 -4.30 -0.28
C GLY A 206 17.03 -4.43 1.25
N HIS A 207 17.31 -5.61 1.80
CA HIS A 207 17.36 -5.83 3.25
C HIS A 207 18.81 -5.99 3.73
N HIS A 208 19.47 -4.87 4.02
CA HIS A 208 20.88 -4.86 4.45
C HIS A 208 21.15 -5.56 5.78
N LEU A 209 20.10 -5.83 6.57
CA LEU A 209 20.19 -6.53 7.85
C LEU A 209 20.09 -8.06 7.69
N LEU A 210 19.72 -8.57 6.51
CA LEU A 210 19.62 -10.01 6.27
C LEU A 210 21.01 -10.59 5.96
N ASP A 211 21.71 -10.99 7.01
CA ASP A 211 23.06 -11.57 6.89
C ASP A 211 23.07 -13.06 6.51
N ALA A 212 21.94 -13.75 6.66
CA ALA A 212 21.85 -15.19 6.39
C ALA A 212 20.46 -15.63 5.92
N LEU A 213 20.45 -16.64 5.06
CA LEU A 213 19.24 -17.37 4.69
C LEU A 213 19.03 -18.56 5.64
N PRO A 214 17.79 -18.83 6.08
CA PRO A 214 17.52 -19.98 6.94
C PRO A 214 17.58 -21.29 6.15
N PRO A 215 17.90 -22.43 6.80
CA PRO A 215 18.11 -23.71 6.12
C PRO A 215 16.84 -24.39 5.59
N TRP A 216 15.66 -23.85 5.91
CA TRP A 216 14.37 -24.37 5.41
C TRP A 216 13.90 -23.69 4.12
N LEU A 217 14.60 -22.62 3.70
CA LEU A 217 14.39 -21.95 2.42
C LEU A 217 15.11 -22.73 1.32
#